data_AF-A0A1X1CXS9-F1
#
_entry.id   AF-A0A1X1CXS9-F1
#
_cell.length_a   1.000
_cell.length_b   1.000
_cell.length_c   1.000
_cell.angle_alpha   90.00
_cell.angle_beta   90.00
_cell.angle_gamma   90.00
#
_symmetry.space_group_name_H-M   'P 1'
#
loop_
_entity.id
_entity.type
_entity.pdbx_description
1 polymer ?
#
loop_
_entity_poly.entity_id
_entity_poly.type
_entity_poly.pdbx_seq_one_letter_code
_entity_poly.pdbx_strand_id
1 'polypeptide(L)'
;MWKEIIEKSKSDDIKDVIFVCDDQKEDWYFELSGRKHGVLESLTTEICREANLKSFKLITQLTFLHEAKSYLNNINIRDSSLKEVEELSQVVRNEFIEVKKRKRRSQIKEFYFNSLGGLGETHYSSGDNINSHADFSK
;
A
#
# COMPACT_ATOMS: atom_id res chain seq x y z
N MET A 1 15.17 9.44 -8.79
CA MET A 1 13.77 9.73 -8.40
C MET A 1 13.64 10.59 -7.14
N TRP A 2 13.85 10.09 -5.92
CA TRP A 2 13.59 10.89 -4.69
C TRP A 2 14.32 12.25 -4.68
N LYS A 3 15.63 12.25 -4.98
CA LYS A 3 16.41 13.50 -5.11
C LYS A 3 15.90 14.46 -6.20
N GLU A 4 15.31 13.96 -7.28
CA GLU A 4 14.70 14.82 -8.31
C GLU A 4 13.42 15.48 -7.80
N ILE A 5 12.64 14.80 -6.95
CA ILE A 5 11.45 15.38 -6.31
C ILE A 5 11.88 16.53 -5.40
N ILE A 6 12.92 16.32 -4.59
CA ILE A 6 13.49 17.38 -3.75
C ILE A 6 13.94 18.55 -4.63
N GLU A 7 14.69 18.28 -5.70
CA GLU A 7 15.21 19.34 -6.57
C GLU A 7 14.11 20.16 -7.23
N LYS A 8 13.04 19.51 -7.73
CA LYS A 8 11.88 20.20 -8.29
C LYS A 8 11.09 21.00 -7.26
N SER A 9 11.20 20.64 -5.98
CA SER A 9 10.52 21.34 -4.89
C SER A 9 11.30 22.57 -4.41
N LYS A 10 12.57 22.73 -4.82
CA LYS A 10 13.37 23.91 -4.52
C LYS A 10 12.91 25.09 -5.37
N SER A 11 12.07 25.93 -4.78
CA SER A 11 11.68 27.23 -5.34
C SER A 11 11.32 28.16 -4.19
N ASP A 12 11.73 29.42 -4.27
CA ASP A 12 11.47 30.38 -3.20
C ASP A 12 9.97 30.62 -2.96
N ASP A 13 9.16 30.47 -4.02
CA ASP A 13 7.71 30.69 -4.02
C ASP A 13 6.91 29.46 -3.57
N ILE A 14 7.55 28.30 -3.45
CA ILE A 14 6.90 27.06 -3.04
C ILE A 14 7.16 26.84 -1.54
N LYS A 15 6.09 26.73 -0.76
CA LYS A 15 6.15 26.42 0.69
C LYS A 15 5.43 25.14 1.06
N ASP A 16 4.48 24.70 0.25
CA ASP A 16 3.66 23.53 0.53
C ASP A 16 3.64 22.65 -0.71
N VAL A 17 4.00 21.38 -0.55
CA VAL A 17 4.06 20.41 -1.66
C VAL A 17 3.19 19.20 -1.34
N ILE A 18 2.32 18.87 -2.29
CA ILE A 18 1.56 17.62 -2.29
C ILE A 18 2.09 16.79 -3.46
N PHE A 19 2.73 15.67 -3.15
CA PHE A 19 3.16 14.69 -4.14
C PHE A 19 2.07 13.61 -4.26
N VAL A 20 1.48 13.48 -5.45
CA VAL A 20 0.40 12.52 -5.73
C VAL A 20 0.96 11.32 -6.47
N CYS A 21 0.94 10.16 -5.84
CA CYS A 21 1.48 8.93 -6.42
C CYS A 21 0.89 7.68 -5.75
N ASP A 22 0.55 6.67 -6.56
CA ASP A 22 0.12 5.35 -6.08
C ASP A 22 1.28 4.39 -5.81
N ASP A 23 2.54 4.81 -6.07
CA ASP A 23 3.71 3.97 -5.81
C ASP A 23 3.74 3.54 -4.33
N GLN A 24 3.95 2.25 -4.11
CA GLN A 24 3.91 1.59 -2.81
C GLN A 24 5.30 1.23 -2.27
N LYS A 25 6.39 1.79 -2.82
CA LYS A 25 7.76 1.70 -2.30
C LYS A 25 7.83 1.62 -0.78
N GLU A 26 8.35 0.51 -0.26
CA GLU A 26 8.38 0.24 1.18
C GLU A 26 9.22 1.28 1.93
N ASP A 27 10.29 1.76 1.31
CA ASP A 27 11.18 2.80 1.80
C ASP A 27 10.54 4.19 1.82
N TRP A 28 9.28 4.36 1.38
CA TRP A 28 8.59 5.65 1.39
C TRP A 28 7.52 5.77 2.48
N TYR A 29 7.03 4.66 3.01
CA TYR A 29 5.90 4.65 3.92
C TYR A 29 6.27 4.10 5.29
N PHE A 30 5.73 4.74 6.31
CA PHE A 30 5.69 4.16 7.64
C PHE A 30 4.58 3.11 7.69
N GLU A 31 4.96 1.84 7.81
CA GLU A 31 4.04 0.71 7.96
C GLU A 31 4.05 0.19 9.39
N LEU A 32 2.88 0.18 10.04
CA LEU A 32 2.68 -0.39 11.37
C LEU A 32 1.50 -1.35 11.31
N SER A 33 1.69 -2.58 11.82
CA SER A 33 0.65 -3.62 11.86
C SER A 33 0.01 -3.91 10.48
N GLY A 34 0.80 -3.87 9.41
CA GLY A 34 0.31 -4.12 8.05
C GLY A 34 -0.48 -2.97 7.43
N ARG A 35 -0.52 -1.80 8.07
CA ARG A 35 -1.17 -0.59 7.55
C ARG A 35 -0.16 0.52 7.38
N LYS A 36 -0.23 1.20 6.24
CA LYS A 36 0.56 2.42 5.98
C LYS A 36 -0.08 3.59 6.70
N HIS A 37 0.70 4.28 7.52
CA HIS A 37 0.26 5.39 8.37
C HIS A 37 0.71 6.76 7.83
N GLY A 38 1.45 6.79 6.72
CA GLY A 38 1.92 8.01 6.08
C GLY A 38 3.32 7.85 5.52
N VAL A 39 3.91 8.96 5.10
CA VAL A 39 5.32 9.03 4.67
C VAL A 39 6.23 8.71 5.85
N LEU A 40 7.37 8.09 5.59
CA LEU A 40 8.44 8.03 6.60
C LEU A 40 8.84 9.44 7.05
N GLU A 41 8.89 9.64 8.37
CA GLU A 41 9.27 10.93 8.97
C GLU A 41 10.63 11.44 8.46
N SER A 42 11.56 10.52 8.20
CA SER A 42 12.88 10.85 7.64
C SER A 42 12.78 11.53 6.28
N LEU A 43 11.89 11.08 5.40
CA LEU A 43 11.69 11.66 4.08
C LEU A 43 11.01 13.02 4.16
N THR A 44 9.97 13.15 4.99
CA THR A 44 9.32 14.43 5.26
C THR A 44 10.32 15.45 5.79
N THR A 45 11.14 15.05 6.77
CA THR A 45 12.19 15.91 7.33
C THR A 45 13.22 16.30 6.28
N GLU A 46 13.66 15.34 5.46
CA GLU A 46 14.67 15.57 4.42
C GLU A 46 14.18 16.59 3.39
N ILE A 47 13.00 16.41 2.81
CA ILE A 47 12.48 17.31 1.77
C ILE A 47 12.13 18.69 2.33
N CYS A 48 11.52 18.77 3.51
CA CYS A 48 11.22 20.06 4.13
C CYS A 48 12.51 20.85 4.40
N ARG A 49 13.57 20.18 4.87
CA ARG A 49 14.87 20.80 5.11
C ARG A 49 15.60 21.19 3.82
N GLU A 50 15.69 20.28 2.85
CA GLU A 50 16.48 20.50 1.62
C GLU A 50 15.81 21.45 0.63
N ALA A 51 14.47 21.52 0.62
CA ALA A 51 13.70 22.40 -0.27
C ALA A 51 13.07 23.62 0.44
N ASN A 52 13.35 23.83 1.74
CA ASN A 52 12.82 24.94 2.53
C ASN A 52 11.27 25.02 2.51
N LEU A 53 10.63 23.86 2.62
CA LEU A 53 9.17 23.73 2.65
C LEU A 53 8.65 23.85 4.08
N LYS A 54 7.45 24.41 4.22
CA LYS A 54 6.66 24.40 5.45
C LYS A 54 5.92 23.08 5.64
N SER A 55 5.39 22.51 4.55
CA SER A 55 4.68 21.24 4.60
C SER A 55 4.90 20.38 3.37
N PHE A 56 4.87 19.07 3.60
CA PHE A 56 4.95 18.06 2.56
C PHE A 56 3.92 16.96 2.84
N LYS A 57 3.20 16.53 1.80
CA LYS A 57 2.34 15.34 1.83
C LYS A 57 2.66 14.44 0.64
N LEU A 58 2.64 13.13 0.89
CA LEU A 58 2.52 12.12 -0.16
C LEU A 58 1.16 11.45 -0.02
N ILE A 59 0.37 11.48 -1.08
CA ILE A 59 -0.97 10.89 -1.10
C ILE A 59 -1.19 10.11 -2.40
N THR A 60 -2.11 9.16 -2.37
CA THR A 60 -2.55 8.44 -3.56
C THR A 60 -3.48 9.29 -4.42
N GLN A 61 -3.68 8.90 -5.68
CA GLN A 61 -4.64 9.57 -6.55
C GLN A 61 -6.06 9.55 -5.95
N LEU A 62 -6.45 8.43 -5.34
CA LEU A 62 -7.74 8.29 -4.68
C LEU A 62 -7.90 9.29 -3.53
N THR A 63 -6.91 9.38 -2.63
CA THR A 63 -6.94 10.34 -1.51
C THR A 63 -6.97 11.77 -2.02
N PHE A 64 -6.19 12.10 -3.06
CA PHE A 64 -6.23 13.42 -3.69
C PHE A 64 -7.62 13.77 -4.19
N LEU A 65 -8.31 12.88 -4.91
CA LEU A 65 -9.65 13.15 -5.43
C LEU A 65 -10.69 13.33 -4.32
N HIS A 66 -10.61 12.56 -3.23
CA HIS A 66 -11.47 12.75 -2.07
C HIS A 66 -11.23 14.10 -1.36
N GLU A 67 -9.97 14.47 -1.14
CA GLU A 67 -9.62 15.76 -0.54
C GLU A 67 -10.00 16.91 -1.48
N ALA A 68 -9.73 16.80 -2.78
CA ALA A 68 -10.09 17.79 -3.78
C ALA A 68 -11.60 18.07 -3.80
N LYS A 69 -12.44 17.02 -3.76
CA LYS A 69 -13.90 17.19 -3.66
C LYS A 69 -14.31 17.95 -2.39
N SER A 70 -13.60 17.73 -1.29
CA SER A 70 -13.93 18.32 0.02
C SER A 70 -13.46 19.76 0.17
N TYR A 71 -12.31 20.11 -0.42
CA TYR A 71 -11.67 21.41 -0.23
C TYR A 71 -11.75 22.34 -1.44
N LEU A 72 -12.01 21.83 -2.65
CA LEU A 72 -12.08 22.63 -3.88
C LEU A 72 -13.54 22.85 -4.26
N ASN A 73 -14.09 23.98 -3.79
CA ASN A 73 -15.50 24.35 -3.91
C ASN A 73 -16.06 24.42 -5.35
N ASN A 74 -15.20 24.44 -6.38
CA ASN A 74 -15.59 24.62 -7.78
C ASN A 74 -15.31 23.41 -8.66
N ILE A 75 -15.05 22.23 -8.08
CA ILE A 75 -14.82 21.00 -8.84
C ILE A 75 -16.00 20.05 -8.64
N ASN A 76 -16.77 19.85 -9.71
CA ASN A 76 -17.83 18.84 -9.72
C ASN A 76 -17.26 17.46 -10.03
N ILE A 77 -16.74 16.78 -9.00
CA ILE A 77 -16.33 15.37 -9.11
C ILE A 77 -17.56 14.49 -8.91
N ARG A 78 -17.93 13.74 -9.96
CA ARG A 78 -19.03 12.78 -9.89
C ARG A 78 -18.66 11.61 -8.96
N ASP A 79 -19.60 11.23 -8.09
CA ASP A 79 -19.42 10.10 -7.19
C ASP A 79 -19.15 8.78 -7.92
N SER A 80 -19.73 8.59 -9.10
CA SER A 80 -19.47 7.43 -9.94
C SER A 80 -17.99 7.31 -10.32
N SER A 81 -17.33 8.43 -10.61
CA SER A 81 -15.92 8.45 -11.00
C SER A 81 -15.00 8.19 -9.81
N LEU A 82 -15.36 8.70 -8.61
CA LEU A 82 -14.61 8.37 -7.39
C LEU A 82 -14.70 6.87 -7.08
N LYS A 83 -15.90 6.30 -7.22
CA LYS A 83 -16.12 4.89 -6.95
C LYS A 83 -15.32 3.98 -7.89
N GLU A 84 -15.25 4.31 -9.17
CA GLU A 84 -14.45 3.57 -10.15
C GLU A 84 -12.95 3.58 -9.78
N VAL A 85 -12.42 4.75 -9.40
CA VAL A 85 -11.02 4.88 -8.97
C VAL A 85 -10.76 4.10 -7.67
N GLU A 86 -11.73 4.08 -6.75
CA GLU A 86 -11.64 3.32 -5.51
C GLU A 86 -11.62 1.81 -5.79
N GLU A 87 -12.52 1.31 -6.63
CA GLU A 87 -12.58 -0.10 -7.01
C GLU A 87 -11.27 -0.57 -7.68
N LEU A 88 -10.75 0.21 -8.62
CA LEU A 88 -9.45 -0.09 -9.26
C LEU A 88 -8.29 -0.11 -8.26
N SER A 89 -8.27 0.86 -7.33
CA SER A 89 -7.24 0.93 -6.29
C SER A 89 -7.30 -0.28 -5.34
N GLN A 90 -8.50 -0.78 -5.04
CA GLN A 90 -8.67 -1.97 -4.20
C GLN A 90 -8.22 -3.25 -4.90
N VAL A 91 -8.52 -3.42 -6.19
CA VAL A 91 -8.08 -4.59 -6.98
C VAL A 91 -6.56 -4.69 -6.97
N VAL A 92 -5.87 -3.60 -7.31
CA VAL A 92 -4.39 -3.55 -7.31
C VAL A 92 -3.85 -3.88 -5.92
N ARG A 93 -4.40 -3.29 -4.85
CA ARG A 93 -3.97 -3.56 -3.48
C ARG A 93 -4.12 -5.04 -3.10
N ASN A 94 -5.25 -5.65 -3.47
CA ASN A 94 -5.53 -7.06 -3.16
C ASN A 94 -4.55 -7.99 -3.89
N GLU A 95 -4.27 -7.72 -5.18
CA GLU A 95 -3.27 -8.47 -5.93
C GLU A 95 -1.89 -8.40 -5.28
N PHE A 96 -1.45 -7.20 -4.87
CA PHE A 96 -0.18 -7.01 -4.16
C PHE A 96 -0.10 -7.79 -2.85
N ILE A 97 -1.19 -7.79 -2.06
CA ILE A 97 -1.27 -8.56 -0.81
C ILE A 97 -1.11 -10.06 -1.08
N GLU A 98 -1.80 -10.58 -2.09
CA GLU A 98 -1.72 -12.00 -2.44
C GLU A 98 -0.32 -12.38 -2.96
N VAL A 99 0.33 -11.54 -3.74
CA VAL A 99 1.72 -11.73 -4.16
C VAL A 99 2.68 -11.74 -2.95
N LYS A 100 2.54 -10.79 -2.01
CA LYS A 100 3.35 -10.77 -0.78
C LYS A 100 3.12 -12.02 0.08
N LYS A 101 1.88 -12.49 0.21
CA LYS A 101 1.56 -13.73 0.94
C LYS A 101 2.22 -14.95 0.29
N ARG A 102 2.16 -15.06 -1.04
CA ARG A 102 2.81 -16.14 -1.81
C ARG A 102 4.32 -16.14 -1.60
N LYS A 103 4.98 -14.99 -1.75
CA LYS A 103 6.44 -14.85 -1.57
C LYS A 103 6.88 -15.25 -0.16
N ARG A 104 6.13 -14.81 0.87
CA ARG A 104 6.38 -15.18 2.27
C ARG A 104 6.21 -16.68 2.51
N ARG A 105 5.16 -17.30 1.95
CA ARG A 105 4.95 -18.75 2.03
C ARG A 105 6.09 -19.53 1.37
N SER A 106 6.60 -19.08 0.23
CA SER A 106 7.74 -19.70 -0.44
C SER A 106 9.02 -19.58 0.39
N GLN A 107 9.33 -18.40 0.93
CA GLN A 107 10.50 -18.18 1.79
C GLN A 107 10.44 -19.03 3.07
N ILE A 108 9.26 -19.12 3.69
CA ILE A 108 9.07 -19.98 4.86
C ILE A 108 9.26 -21.45 4.50
N LYS A 109 8.69 -21.93 3.38
CA LYS A 109 8.89 -23.31 2.91
C LYS A 109 10.35 -23.62 2.63
N GLU A 110 11.07 -22.71 1.98
CA GLU A 110 12.50 -22.83 1.69
C GLU A 110 13.33 -22.86 2.99
N PHE A 111 13.01 -22.00 3.97
CA PHE A 111 13.65 -22.02 5.28
C PHE A 111 13.45 -23.37 6.00
N TYR A 112 12.21 -23.90 6.03
CA TYR A 112 11.96 -25.22 6.63
C TYR A 112 12.65 -26.35 5.86
N PHE A 113 12.65 -26.31 4.52
CA PHE A 113 13.33 -27.30 3.69
C PHE A 113 14.84 -27.32 3.94
N ASN A 114 15.46 -26.14 4.04
CA ASN A 114 16.89 -25.99 4.31
C ASN A 114 17.25 -26.34 5.77
N SER A 115 16.37 -26.03 6.73
CA SER A 115 16.63 -26.28 8.16
C SER A 115 16.37 -27.73 8.58
N LEU A 116 15.55 -28.49 7.84
CA LEU A 116 15.27 -29.91 8.12
C LEU A 116 16.25 -30.86 7.41
N GLY A 117 17.29 -30.35 6.76
CA GLY A 117 18.36 -31.19 6.20
C GLY A 117 17.87 -32.21 5.18
N GLY A 118 17.08 -31.78 4.18
CA GLY A 118 16.88 -32.52 2.94
C GLY A 118 16.52 -34.01 3.07
N LEU A 119 15.64 -34.39 4.01
CA LEU A 119 15.13 -35.77 4.08
C LEU A 119 13.63 -35.81 3.80
N GLY A 120 13.31 -36.31 2.59
CA GLY A 120 12.11 -37.10 2.32
C GLY A 120 10.85 -36.32 1.97
N GLU A 121 10.36 -36.56 0.76
CA GLU A 121 9.00 -36.23 0.32
C GLU A 121 7.98 -36.65 1.39
N THR A 122 7.35 -35.68 2.05
CA THR A 122 6.09 -35.95 2.75
C THR A 122 4.97 -35.64 1.78
N HIS A 123 4.39 -36.71 1.22
CA HIS A 123 3.06 -36.68 0.63
C HIS A 123 2.09 -36.20 1.70
N TYR A 124 1.82 -34.89 1.76
CA TYR A 124 0.70 -34.36 2.51
C TYR A 124 -0.57 -34.66 1.71
N SER A 125 -1.18 -35.81 2.03
CA SER A 125 -2.44 -36.24 1.48
C SER A 125 -3.49 -35.15 1.72
N SER A 126 -4.11 -34.65 0.65
CA SER A 126 -5.33 -33.84 0.77
C SER A 126 -6.45 -34.75 1.24
N GLY A 127 -6.79 -34.65 2.52
CA GLY A 127 -8.01 -35.18 3.12
C GLY A 127 -8.46 -34.19 4.20
N ASP A 128 -9.48 -33.39 3.94
CA ASP A 128 -10.87 -33.86 4.10
C ASP A 128 -11.85 -32.73 3.85
N ASN A 129 -12.74 -33.01 2.90
CA ASN A 129 -14.05 -32.41 2.76
C ASN A 129 -14.92 -32.86 3.94
N ILE A 130 -15.32 -31.94 4.81
CA ILE A 130 -16.44 -32.15 5.72
C ILE A 130 -17.47 -31.03 5.54
N ASN A 131 -18.40 -31.28 4.63
CA ASN A 131 -19.77 -30.82 4.79
C ASN A 131 -20.32 -31.41 6.10
N SER A 132 -20.61 -30.58 7.09
CA SER A 132 -21.56 -30.93 8.15
C SER A 132 -22.83 -30.09 8.01
N HIS A 133 -23.71 -30.60 7.16
CA HIS A 133 -25.14 -30.34 7.21
C HIS A 133 -25.67 -31.07 8.45
N ALA A 134 -25.97 -30.33 9.52
CA ALA A 134 -26.71 -30.84 10.68
C ALA A 134 -28.09 -30.18 10.68
N ASP A 135 -29.00 -30.87 10.00
CA ASP A 135 -30.44 -30.66 10.07
C ASP A 135 -30.96 -31.40 11.31
N PHE A 136 -31.69 -30.72 12.19
CA PHE A 136 -32.55 -31.38 13.19
C PHE A 136 -33.75 -30.48 13.48
N SER A 137 -34.86 -30.81 12.81
CA SER A 137 -36.23 -30.46 13.21
C SER A 137 -36.93 -31.70 13.79
N LYS A 138 -37.68 -31.44 14.86
CA LYS A 138 -38.64 -32.27 15.63
C LYS A 138 -38.10 -32.95 16.88
#